data_AF-A0A317KRJ5-F1
#
_entry.id   AF-A0A317KRJ5-F1
#
_cell.length_a   1.000
_cell.length_b   1.000
_cell.length_c   1.000
_cell.angle_alpha   90.00
_cell.angle_beta   90.00
_cell.angle_gamma   90.00
#
_symmetry.space_group_name_H-M   'P 1'
#
loop_
_entity.id
_entity.type
_entity.pdbx_description
1 polymer ?
#
loop_
_entity_poly.entity_id
_entity_poly.type
_entity_poly.pdbx_seq_one_letter_code
_entity_poly.pdbx_strand_id
1 'polypeptide(L)'
;MTVVLAGCGGGEQTETLNQQPAWQGGASADPATPATPAALTPEEAKRRYLAIVEPYNTALEKLETAANAGKPWRTVRKLAAEVARTNAEHAVALRETTWPAAARTPMAALLAENDVALRHWRRAGEAADAEVLMREIRKAAAHSGAEEAGKVRAALGLPAYREG
;
A
#
# COMPACT_ATOMS: atom_id res chain seq x y z
N MET A 1 46.81 -3.94 -58.78
CA MET A 1 47.07 -5.35 -59.14
C MET A 1 45.73 -5.99 -59.39
N THR A 2 45.44 -6.31 -60.65
CA THR A 2 44.16 -6.83 -61.13
C THR A 2 44.07 -8.31 -60.81
N VAL A 3 42.94 -8.78 -60.25
CA VAL A 3 42.45 -10.14 -60.52
C VAL A 3 40.93 -10.07 -60.65
N VAL A 4 40.48 -10.23 -61.90
CA VAL A 4 39.12 -10.61 -62.28
C VAL A 4 39.12 -12.13 -62.38
N LEU A 5 38.15 -12.80 -61.75
CA LEU A 5 37.84 -14.20 -61.99
C LEU A 5 36.39 -14.30 -62.45
N ALA A 6 36.23 -14.75 -63.69
CA ALA A 6 34.98 -15.14 -64.30
C ALA A 6 34.59 -16.57 -63.84
N GLY A 7 33.30 -16.81 -63.64
CA GLY A 7 32.73 -18.13 -63.43
C GLY A 7 31.28 -18.14 -63.93
N CYS A 8 31.05 -18.99 -64.93
CA CYS A 8 29.81 -19.18 -65.70
C CYS A 8 28.93 -20.25 -65.04
N GLY A 9 27.61 -20.14 -65.11
CA GLY A 9 26.69 -21.20 -64.69
C GLY A 9 25.23 -20.75 -64.67
N GLY A 10 24.52 -20.94 -65.78
CA GLY A 10 23.08 -20.75 -65.88
C GLY A 10 22.28 -21.90 -65.27
N GLY A 11 21.10 -21.58 -64.75
CA GLY A 11 20.08 -22.52 -64.30
C GLY A 11 18.83 -21.75 -63.90
N GLU A 12 17.74 -21.94 -64.65
CA GLU A 12 16.46 -21.27 -64.47
C GLU A 12 15.64 -21.82 -63.29
N GLN A 13 15.02 -20.88 -62.58
CA GLN A 13 13.70 -20.88 -61.93
C GLN A 13 13.28 -22.08 -61.07
N THR A 14 13.10 -21.81 -59.78
CA THR A 14 11.95 -22.34 -59.03
C THR A 14 11.51 -21.29 -58.01
N GLU A 15 10.20 -21.02 -58.01
CA GLU A 15 9.50 -20.07 -57.15
C GLU A 15 9.96 -20.09 -55.69
N THR A 16 10.24 -18.92 -55.14
CA THR A 16 10.03 -18.66 -53.72
C THR A 16 9.63 -17.19 -53.57
N LEU A 17 8.32 -16.96 -53.45
CA LEU A 17 7.77 -15.71 -52.95
C LEU A 17 8.27 -15.48 -51.52
N ASN A 18 9.33 -14.70 -51.33
CA ASN A 18 9.53 -14.00 -50.06
C ASN A 18 10.52 -12.81 -50.16
N GLN A 19 9.93 -11.62 -50.23
CA GLN A 19 10.32 -10.39 -49.51
C GLN A 19 11.67 -9.71 -49.84
N GLN A 20 11.56 -8.62 -50.60
CA GLN A 20 12.53 -7.53 -50.57
C GLN A 20 12.30 -6.60 -49.38
N PRO A 21 13.38 -6.07 -48.77
CA PRO A 21 13.31 -5.16 -47.64
C PRO A 21 13.42 -3.67 -48.05
N ALA A 22 13.04 -2.87 -47.06
CA ALA A 22 13.60 -1.57 -46.69
C ALA A 22 12.94 -0.28 -47.23
N TRP A 23 12.60 0.55 -46.24
CA TRP A 23 12.43 2.01 -46.29
C TRP A 23 11.13 2.55 -46.89
N GLN A 24 10.03 2.45 -46.13
CA GLN A 24 8.98 3.49 -46.11
C GLN A 24 8.00 3.24 -44.95
N GLY A 25 7.82 4.26 -44.11
CA GLY A 25 6.88 4.23 -42.98
C GLY A 25 7.50 4.66 -41.66
N GLY A 26 8.10 5.85 -41.63
CA GLY A 26 8.44 6.52 -40.38
C GLY A 26 7.16 6.90 -39.64
N ALA A 27 6.60 5.98 -38.86
CA ALA A 27 5.71 6.32 -37.77
C ALA A 27 6.60 6.88 -36.65
N SER A 28 6.59 8.21 -36.50
CA SER A 28 7.10 8.84 -35.28
C SER A 28 6.34 8.23 -34.11
N ALA A 29 7.00 7.36 -33.35
CA ALA A 29 6.50 6.95 -32.05
C ALA A 29 6.67 8.17 -31.15
N ASP A 30 5.58 8.91 -30.95
CA ASP A 30 5.52 9.93 -29.91
C ASP A 30 5.96 9.29 -28.58
N PRO A 31 6.76 9.99 -27.76
CA PRO A 31 7.07 9.51 -26.42
C PRO A 31 5.75 9.43 -25.64
N ALA A 32 5.32 8.21 -25.32
CA ALA A 32 4.14 7.98 -24.49
C ALA A 32 4.31 8.77 -23.18
N THR A 33 3.40 9.71 -22.93
CA THR A 33 3.32 10.42 -21.65
C THR A 33 3.08 9.36 -20.57
N PRO A 34 3.83 9.34 -19.46
CA PRO A 34 3.59 8.37 -18.39
C PRO A 34 2.15 8.54 -17.90
N ALA A 35 1.32 7.52 -18.14
CA ALA A 35 -0.05 7.50 -17.68
C ALA A 35 -0.07 7.62 -16.16
N THR A 36 -0.83 8.60 -15.65
CA THR A 36 -1.08 8.70 -14.20
C THR A 36 -1.67 7.36 -13.73
N PRO A 37 -1.17 6.77 -12.64
CA PRO A 37 -1.72 5.51 -12.13
C PRO A 37 -3.23 5.64 -11.95
N ALA A 38 -3.97 4.74 -12.60
CA ALA A 38 -5.42 4.69 -12.47
C ALA A 38 -5.80 4.39 -11.01
N ALA A 39 -6.87 5.03 -10.52
CA ALA A 39 -7.42 4.71 -9.21
C ALA A 39 -7.91 3.26 -9.19
N LEU A 40 -7.82 2.61 -8.03
CA LEU A 40 -8.31 1.24 -7.84
C LEU A 40 -9.80 1.14 -8.19
N THR A 41 -10.19 0.00 -8.78
CA THR A 41 -11.62 -0.35 -8.85
C THR A 41 -12.21 -0.51 -7.44
N PRO A 42 -13.54 -0.41 -7.27
CA PRO A 42 -14.16 -0.55 -5.95
C PRO A 42 -13.77 -1.85 -5.23
N GLU A 43 -13.74 -2.99 -5.94
CA GLU A 43 -13.38 -4.28 -5.34
C GLU A 43 -11.89 -4.38 -4.98
N GLU A 44 -11.00 -3.81 -5.79
CA GLU A 44 -9.58 -3.74 -5.45
C GLU A 44 -9.35 -2.83 -4.24
N ALA A 45 -10.04 -1.70 -4.16
CA ALA A 45 -9.93 -0.77 -3.04
C ALA A 45 -10.39 -1.43 -1.73
N LYS A 46 -11.50 -2.19 -1.74
CA LYS A 46 -11.96 -2.97 -0.57
C LYS A 46 -10.89 -3.94 -0.08
N ARG A 47 -10.40 -4.80 -0.98
CA ARG A 47 -9.39 -5.82 -0.64
C ARG A 47 -8.10 -5.16 -0.15
N ARG A 48 -7.65 -4.09 -0.82
CA ARG A 48 -6.44 -3.35 -0.47
C ARG A 48 -6.56 -2.71 0.91
N TYR A 49 -7.68 -2.07 1.22
CA TYR A 49 -7.91 -1.46 2.53
C TYR A 49 -7.85 -2.50 3.65
N LEU A 50 -8.59 -3.61 3.52
CA LEU A 50 -8.60 -4.67 4.53
C LEU A 50 -7.22 -5.27 4.75
N ALA A 51 -6.46 -5.53 3.68
CA ALA A 51 -5.11 -6.05 3.76
C ALA A 51 -4.13 -5.07 4.43
N ILE A 52 -4.32 -3.75 4.24
CA ILE A 52 -3.46 -2.74 4.89
C ILE A 52 -3.73 -2.65 6.39
N VAL A 53 -4.99 -2.65 6.81
CA VAL A 53 -5.36 -2.39 8.22
C VAL A 53 -5.27 -3.63 9.12
N GLU A 54 -5.31 -4.84 8.56
CA GLU A 54 -5.32 -6.09 9.34
C GLU A 54 -4.13 -6.21 10.32
N PRO A 55 -2.86 -5.97 9.94
CA PRO A 55 -1.76 -6.11 10.89
C PRO A 55 -1.82 -5.12 12.06
N TYR A 56 -2.32 -3.91 11.82
CA TYR A 56 -2.51 -2.90 12.86
C TYR A 56 -3.63 -3.30 13.82
N ASN A 57 -4.78 -3.73 13.29
CA ASN A 57 -5.92 -4.18 14.09
C ASN A 57 -5.55 -5.40 14.95
N THR A 58 -4.86 -6.39 14.37
CA THR A 58 -4.36 -7.56 15.08
C THR A 58 -3.39 -7.18 16.21
N ALA A 59 -2.52 -6.18 16.00
CA ALA A 59 -1.62 -5.70 17.05
C ALA A 59 -2.37 -4.98 18.18
N LEU A 60 -3.37 -4.16 17.85
CA LEU A 60 -4.24 -3.50 18.83
C LEU A 60 -5.00 -4.53 19.68
N GLU A 61 -5.64 -5.52 19.06
CA GLU A 61 -6.41 -6.55 19.75
C GLU A 61 -5.53 -7.33 20.75
N LYS A 62 -4.30 -7.68 20.37
CA LYS A 62 -3.33 -8.31 21.28
C LYS A 62 -2.98 -7.43 22.47
N LEU A 63 -2.75 -6.13 22.23
CA LEU A 63 -2.47 -5.16 23.29
C LEU A 63 -3.66 -5.05 24.26
N GLU A 64 -4.86 -4.88 23.73
CA GLU A 64 -6.09 -4.74 24.50
C GLU A 64 -6.37 -5.98 25.33
N THR A 65 -6.26 -7.16 24.71
CA THR A 65 -6.38 -8.46 25.39
C THR A 65 -5.38 -8.57 26.53
N ALA A 66 -4.11 -8.22 26.32
CA ALA A 66 -3.09 -8.30 27.35
C ALA A 66 -3.33 -7.29 28.50
N ALA A 67 -3.73 -6.06 28.17
CA ALA A 67 -4.04 -5.03 29.15
C ALA A 67 -5.26 -5.42 30.00
N ASN A 68 -6.35 -5.87 29.37
CA ASN A 68 -7.58 -6.30 30.03
C ASN A 68 -7.38 -7.55 30.88
N ALA A 69 -6.50 -8.46 30.46
CA ALA A 69 -6.11 -9.64 31.23
C ALA A 69 -5.12 -9.33 32.38
N GLY A 70 -4.79 -8.06 32.63
CA GLY A 70 -3.89 -7.65 33.71
C GLY A 70 -2.45 -8.18 33.53
N LYS A 71 -2.00 -8.38 32.29
CA LYS A 71 -0.62 -8.84 32.03
C LYS A 71 0.40 -7.82 32.58
N PRO A 72 1.62 -8.26 32.93
CA PRO A 72 2.65 -7.35 33.43
C PRO A 72 2.87 -6.16 32.50
N TRP A 73 3.03 -4.96 33.04
CA TRP A 73 3.14 -3.73 32.25
C TRP A 73 4.27 -3.78 31.21
N ARG A 74 5.38 -4.49 31.49
CA ARG A 74 6.48 -4.68 30.53
C ARG A 74 6.05 -5.50 29.30
N THR A 75 5.10 -6.42 29.45
CA THR A 75 4.49 -7.16 28.33
C THR A 75 3.61 -6.22 27.51
N VAL A 76 2.74 -5.44 28.16
CA VAL A 76 1.88 -4.46 27.50
C VAL A 76 2.71 -3.39 26.76
N ARG A 77 3.84 -2.94 27.33
CA ARG A 77 4.79 -2.03 26.67
C ARG A 77 5.34 -2.60 25.36
N LYS A 78 5.75 -3.88 25.34
CA LYS A 78 6.24 -4.52 24.12
C LYS A 78 5.17 -4.56 23.03
N LEU A 79 3.93 -4.85 23.42
CA LEU A 79 2.79 -4.81 22.49
C LEU A 79 2.50 -3.38 22.01
N ALA A 80 2.64 -2.37 22.87
CA ALA A 80 2.48 -0.97 22.46
C ALA A 80 3.54 -0.55 21.42
N ALA A 81 4.77 -1.05 21.54
CA ALA A 81 5.80 -0.87 20.52
C ALA A 81 5.47 -1.59 19.20
N GLU A 82 4.86 -2.78 19.26
CA GLU A 82 4.35 -3.49 18.07
C GLU A 82 3.23 -2.69 17.39
N VAL A 83 2.27 -2.17 18.16
CA VAL A 83 1.22 -1.26 17.67
C VAL A 83 1.81 -0.01 17.04
N ALA A 84 2.86 0.59 17.63
CA ALA A 84 3.53 1.74 17.03
C ALA A 84 4.15 1.41 15.67
N ARG A 85 4.78 0.24 15.54
CA ARG A 85 5.38 -0.22 14.29
C ARG A 85 4.31 -0.45 13.23
N THR A 86 3.27 -1.23 13.53
CA THR A 86 2.19 -1.51 12.56
C THR A 86 1.38 -0.27 12.23
N ASN A 87 1.23 0.69 13.17
CA ASN A 87 0.62 1.99 12.90
C ASN A 87 1.46 2.86 11.93
N ALA A 88 2.79 2.77 11.98
CA ALA A 88 3.61 3.44 10.99
C ALA A 88 3.48 2.77 9.61
N GLU A 89 3.55 1.44 9.57
CA GLU A 89 3.50 0.65 8.33
C GLU A 89 2.18 0.81 7.58
N HIS A 90 1.04 0.62 8.25
CA HIS A 90 -0.26 0.77 7.57
C HIS A 90 -0.51 2.22 7.12
N ALA A 91 -0.07 3.23 7.88
CA ALA A 91 -0.25 4.64 7.51
C ALA A 91 0.56 5.00 6.25
N VAL A 92 1.77 4.45 6.08
CA VAL A 92 2.53 4.57 4.81
C VAL A 92 1.75 3.92 3.67
N ALA A 93 1.33 2.66 3.83
CA ALA A 93 0.62 1.95 2.77
C ALA A 93 -0.72 2.61 2.38
N LEU A 94 -1.44 3.19 3.35
CA LEU A 94 -2.66 3.96 3.11
C LEU A 94 -2.36 5.23 2.31
N ARG A 95 -1.26 5.95 2.59
CA ARG A 95 -0.86 7.16 1.83
C ARG A 95 -0.46 6.86 0.40
N GLU A 96 0.26 5.76 0.18
CA GLU A 96 0.77 5.38 -1.14
C GLU A 96 -0.31 4.80 -2.06
N THR A 97 -1.48 4.45 -1.51
CA THR A 97 -2.57 3.88 -2.29
C THR A 97 -3.40 4.97 -2.96
N THR A 98 -3.60 4.87 -4.28
CA THR A 98 -4.49 5.78 -5.02
C THR A 98 -5.95 5.36 -4.83
N TRP A 99 -6.60 5.96 -3.84
CA TRP A 99 -7.98 5.64 -3.47
C TRP A 99 -9.03 6.19 -4.46
N PRO A 100 -10.18 5.51 -4.59
CA PRO A 100 -11.36 6.05 -5.24
C PRO A 100 -11.74 7.42 -4.65
N ALA A 101 -12.27 8.32 -5.48
CA ALA A 101 -12.54 9.70 -5.08
C ALA A 101 -13.37 9.82 -3.79
N ALA A 102 -14.39 8.97 -3.63
CA ALA A 102 -15.28 8.94 -2.46
C ALA A 102 -14.54 8.64 -1.14
N ALA A 103 -13.40 7.92 -1.18
CA ALA A 103 -12.66 7.53 0.02
C ALA A 103 -11.52 8.49 0.38
N ARG A 104 -11.16 9.46 -0.48
CA ARG A 104 -9.96 10.31 -0.28
C ARG A 104 -10.05 11.18 0.97
N THR A 105 -11.14 11.92 1.15
CA THR A 105 -11.36 12.77 2.33
C THR A 105 -11.38 11.97 3.64
N PRO A 106 -12.19 10.90 3.78
CA PRO A 106 -12.16 10.12 5.03
C PRO A 106 -10.81 9.42 5.26
N MET A 107 -10.09 9.03 4.20
CA MET A 107 -8.74 8.48 4.34
C MET A 107 -7.75 9.51 4.91
N ALA A 108 -7.81 10.75 4.43
CA ALA A 108 -6.96 11.83 4.95
C ALA A 108 -7.24 12.10 6.44
N ALA A 109 -8.51 12.09 6.84
CA ALA A 109 -8.91 12.25 8.24
C ALA A 109 -8.39 11.08 9.11
N LEU A 110 -8.56 9.83 8.66
CA LEU A 110 -8.02 8.65 9.34
C LEU A 110 -6.49 8.74 9.53
N LEU A 111 -5.78 9.18 8.50
CA LEU A 111 -4.33 9.35 8.55
C LEU A 111 -3.91 10.43 9.56
N ALA A 112 -4.69 11.51 9.70
CA ALA A 112 -4.42 12.54 10.69
C ALA A 112 -4.55 12.01 12.13
N GLU A 113 -5.58 11.21 12.40
CA GLU A 113 -5.73 10.52 13.70
C GLU A 113 -4.59 9.54 13.96
N ASN A 114 -4.25 8.71 12.96
CA ASN A 114 -3.12 7.78 13.04
C ASN A 114 -1.80 8.47 13.37
N ASP A 115 -1.53 9.65 12.80
CA ASP A 115 -0.30 10.41 13.07
C ASP A 115 -0.22 10.91 14.51
N VAL A 116 -1.36 11.27 15.12
CA VAL A 116 -1.42 11.65 16.53
C VAL A 116 -1.25 10.42 17.41
N ALA A 117 -2.00 9.35 17.15
CA ALA A 117 -1.92 8.09 17.88
C ALA A 117 -0.50 7.50 17.84
N LEU A 118 0.16 7.51 16.68
CA LEU A 118 1.52 6.98 16.51
C LEU A 118 2.54 7.64 17.45
N ARG A 119 2.45 8.95 17.68
CA ARG A 119 3.34 9.63 18.64
C ARG A 119 3.15 9.08 20.05
N HIS A 120 1.92 8.81 20.45
CA HIS A 120 1.60 8.25 21.75
C HIS A 120 1.95 6.76 21.85
N TRP A 121 1.73 5.97 20.80
CA TRP A 121 2.15 4.57 20.76
C TRP A 121 3.67 4.40 20.88
N ARG A 122 4.46 5.27 20.23
CA ARG A 122 5.93 5.28 20.39
C ARG A 122 6.34 5.55 21.84
N ARG A 123 5.77 6.59 22.45
CA ARG A 123 6.03 6.91 23.87
C ARG A 123 5.58 5.80 24.82
N ALA A 124 4.48 5.13 24.50
CA ALA A 124 4.00 3.96 25.24
C ALA A 124 5.02 2.81 25.15
N GLY A 125 5.53 2.51 23.96
CA GLY A 125 6.57 1.50 23.74
C GLY A 125 7.90 1.79 24.44
N GLU A 126 8.20 3.07 24.68
CA GLU A 126 9.41 3.56 25.35
C GLU A 126 9.23 3.79 26.86
N ALA A 127 8.02 3.58 27.40
CA ALA A 127 7.70 3.93 28.77
C ALA A 127 8.64 3.30 29.82
N ALA A 128 9.08 4.12 30.78
CA ALA A 128 9.96 3.72 31.87
C ALA A 128 9.23 2.97 32.99
N ASP A 129 7.91 3.18 33.11
CA ASP A 129 7.05 2.61 34.14
C ASP A 129 5.61 2.41 33.63
N ALA A 130 4.81 1.77 34.48
CA ALA A 130 3.41 1.44 34.17
C ALA A 130 2.50 2.67 34.07
N GLU A 131 2.77 3.74 34.83
CA GLU A 131 1.93 4.93 34.82
C GLU A 131 2.09 5.69 33.50
N VAL A 132 3.34 5.90 33.08
CA VAL A 132 3.68 6.48 31.78
C VAL A 132 3.08 5.65 30.66
N LEU A 133 3.21 4.33 30.71
CA LEU A 133 2.62 3.43 29.72
C LEU A 133 1.11 3.65 29.60
N MET A 134 0.36 3.52 30.69
CA MET A 134 -1.11 3.60 30.66
C MET A 134 -1.61 5.01 30.32
N ARG A 135 -0.86 6.05 30.66
CA ARG A 135 -1.17 7.42 30.24
C ARG A 135 -1.06 7.57 28.72
N GLU A 136 0.04 7.10 28.12
CA GLU A 136 0.24 7.26 26.68
C GLU A 136 -0.66 6.32 25.87
N ILE A 137 -0.98 5.11 26.35
CA ILE A 137 -2.01 4.25 25.74
C ILE A 137 -3.36 4.98 25.68
N ARG A 138 -3.81 5.60 26.77
CA ARG A 138 -5.09 6.35 26.78
C ARG A 138 -5.09 7.53 25.82
N LYS A 139 -3.98 8.25 25.72
CA LYS A 139 -3.85 9.34 24.73
C LYS A 139 -3.86 8.82 23.30
N ALA A 140 -3.25 7.67 23.03
CA ALA A 140 -3.32 7.04 21.71
C ALA A 140 -4.75 6.58 21.39
N ALA A 141 -5.44 5.96 22.34
CA ALA A 141 -6.82 5.49 22.20
C ALA A 141 -7.82 6.63 21.95
N ALA A 142 -7.58 7.82 22.50
CA ALA A 142 -8.38 9.02 22.19
C ALA A 142 -8.29 9.44 20.71
N HIS A 143 -7.30 8.94 19.98
CA HIS A 143 -7.07 9.15 18.55
C HIS A 143 -7.15 7.82 17.79
N SER A 144 -8.06 6.91 18.19
CA SER A 144 -8.20 5.58 17.56
C SER A 144 -8.57 5.63 16.08
N GLY A 145 -9.15 6.76 15.61
CA GLY A 145 -9.63 6.92 14.24
C GLY A 145 -10.83 6.02 13.92
N ALA A 146 -11.55 5.50 14.92
CA ALA A 146 -12.65 4.57 14.71
C ALA A 146 -13.79 5.17 13.87
N GLU A 147 -14.11 6.45 14.09
CA GLU A 147 -15.14 7.16 13.32
C GLU A 147 -14.70 7.34 11.85
N GLU A 148 -13.45 7.76 11.64
CA GLU A 148 -12.84 7.99 10.33
C GLU A 148 -12.70 6.68 9.55
N ALA A 149 -12.28 5.60 10.22
CA ALA A 149 -12.24 4.25 9.66
C ALA A 149 -13.65 3.78 9.26
N GLY A 150 -14.68 4.11 10.06
CA GLY A 150 -16.08 3.88 9.70
C GLY A 150 -16.48 4.60 8.41
N LYS A 151 -16.11 5.87 8.27
CA LYS A 151 -16.37 6.67 7.05
C LYS A 151 -15.61 6.11 5.84
N VAL A 152 -14.36 5.67 6.00
CA VAL A 152 -13.60 4.99 4.94
C VAL A 152 -14.29 3.71 4.51
N ARG A 153 -14.70 2.86 5.46
CA ARG A 153 -15.40 1.61 5.19
C ARG A 153 -16.71 1.86 4.43
N ALA A 154 -17.50 2.83 4.86
CA ALA A 154 -18.72 3.22 4.16
C ALA A 154 -18.44 3.69 2.73
N ALA A 155 -17.44 4.54 2.52
CA ALA A 155 -17.04 5.03 1.20
C ALA A 155 -16.53 3.92 0.27
N LEU A 156 -15.96 2.85 0.83
CA LEU A 156 -15.52 1.66 0.10
C LEU A 156 -16.61 0.59 -0.02
N GLY A 157 -17.81 0.80 0.52
CA GLY A 157 -18.88 -0.20 0.52
C GLY A 157 -18.56 -1.45 1.35
N LEU A 158 -17.76 -1.29 2.41
CA LEU A 158 -17.47 -2.31 3.41
C LEU A 158 -18.52 -2.25 4.53
N PRO A 159 -18.86 -3.38 5.17
CA PRO A 159 -19.71 -3.36 6.37
C PRO A 159 -19.03 -2.57 7.50
N ALA A 160 -19.80 -2.16 8.51
CA ALA A 160 -19.22 -1.59 9.73
C ALA A 160 -18.14 -2.52 10.31
N TYR A 161 -17.13 -1.93 10.96
CA TYR A 161 -16.11 -2.73 11.64
C TYR A 161 -16.75 -3.49 12.79
N ARG A 162 -16.33 -4.75 12.97
CA ARG A 162 -16.68 -5.56 14.12
C ARG A 162 -15.35 -6.05 14.70
N GLU A 163 -15.11 -5.73 15.96
CA GLU A 163 -14.05 -6.35 16.74
C GLU A 163 -14.35 -7.86 16.85
N GLY A 164 -13.29 -8.66 16.72
CA GLY A 164 -13.35 -10.13 16.72
C GLY A 164 -13.22 -10.72 18.11
#